data_AF-A0A507DRY9-F1
#
_entry.id   AF-A0A507DRY9-F1
#
_cell.length_a   1.000
_cell.length_b   1.000
_cell.length_c   1.000
_cell.angle_alpha   90.00
_cell.angle_beta   90.00
_cell.angle_gamma   90.00
#
_symmetry.space_group_name_H-M   'P 1'
#
loop_
_entity.id
_entity.type
_entity.pdbx_description
1 polymer ?
#
loop_
_entity_poly.entity_id
_entity_poly.type
_entity_poly.pdbx_seq_one_letter_code
_entity_poly.pdbx_strand_id
1 'polypeptide(L)'
;MGATPRTLTLPVGVYSPDDIVDELEGQMNTLGTQVYDVEYSNLTGKLSITAPNPFKFMYSGSTAHEIVGLTANTVPANALTFQNPIDLTGTKMVLITSQNIRSDDVVLAGEESLNVLAAIPINQETQTILCSQNNFDTDFIDTESGLVSTIDIQLLDSATLRPSNLNGKGFTIVLDCSSSGFTDDS
;
A
#
# COMPACT_ATOMS: atom_id res chain seq x y z
N MET A 1 29.03 -27.01 -1.23
CA MET A 1 29.39 -25.72 -1.86
C MET A 1 28.09 -24.94 -2.03
N GLY A 2 27.96 -23.76 -1.42
CA GLY A 2 26.74 -22.96 -1.54
C GLY A 2 26.61 -22.39 -2.96
N ALA A 3 25.43 -22.51 -3.56
CA ALA A 3 25.17 -21.90 -4.86
C ALA A 3 25.36 -20.38 -4.77
N THR A 4 26.03 -19.79 -5.77
CA THR A 4 26.20 -18.34 -5.86
C THR A 4 24.84 -17.68 -6.05
N PRO A 5 24.47 -16.70 -5.21
CA PRO A 5 23.25 -15.93 -5.39
C PRO A 5 23.16 -15.28 -6.77
N ARG A 6 21.95 -15.22 -7.32
CA ARG A 6 21.65 -14.51 -8.56
C ARG A 6 20.67 -13.39 -8.25
N THR A 7 20.90 -12.22 -8.83
CA THR A 7 20.05 -11.05 -8.63
C THR A 7 19.09 -10.94 -9.79
N LEU A 8 17.80 -11.03 -9.48
CA LEU A 8 16.71 -10.76 -10.42
C LEU A 8 16.37 -9.28 -10.38
N THR A 9 16.17 -8.66 -11.55
CA THR A 9 15.80 -7.25 -11.67
C THR A 9 14.45 -7.15 -12.33
N LEU A 10 13.47 -6.56 -11.64
CA LEU A 10 12.19 -6.20 -12.22
C LEU A 10 12.32 -4.78 -12.81
N PRO A 11 12.08 -4.58 -14.12
CA PRO A 11 12.09 -3.26 -14.72
C PRO A 11 11.07 -2.32 -14.06
N VAL A 12 11.36 -1.02 -14.06
CA VAL A 12 10.36 -0.03 -13.62
C VAL A 12 9.24 0.00 -14.65
N GLY A 13 7.99 -0.13 -14.20
CA GLY A 13 6.82 -0.17 -15.07
C GLY A 13 5.51 -0.25 -14.30
N VAL A 14 4.41 -0.21 -15.05
CA VAL A 14 3.07 -0.51 -14.54
C VAL A 14 2.83 -2.00 -14.78
N TYR A 15 2.45 -2.72 -13.73
CA TYR A 15 2.19 -4.15 -13.79
C TYR A 15 0.75 -4.44 -13.40
N SER A 16 0.09 -5.33 -14.13
CA SER A 16 -1.01 -6.13 -13.60
C SER A 16 -0.48 -7.37 -12.86
N PRO A 17 -1.33 -8.10 -12.12
CA PRO A 17 -0.92 -9.36 -11.50
C PRO A 17 -0.38 -10.39 -12.49
N ASP A 18 -0.89 -10.43 -13.73
CA ASP A 18 -0.41 -11.34 -14.76
C ASP A 18 0.94 -10.86 -15.32
N ASP A 19 1.11 -9.54 -15.53
CA ASP A 19 2.38 -8.99 -16.02
C ASP A 19 3.54 -9.23 -15.04
N ILE A 20 3.28 -9.13 -13.73
CA ILE A 20 4.34 -9.36 -12.73
C ILE A 20 4.71 -10.84 -12.62
N VAL A 21 3.75 -11.74 -12.86
CA VAL A 21 3.99 -13.19 -12.94
C VAL A 21 4.90 -13.49 -14.13
N ASP A 22 4.53 -13.01 -15.33
CA ASP A 22 5.29 -13.23 -16.56
C ASP A 22 6.72 -12.67 -16.48
N GLU A 23 6.88 -11.45 -15.95
CA GLU A 23 8.20 -10.85 -15.79
C GLU A 23 9.05 -11.60 -14.76
N LEU A 24 8.48 -11.95 -13.60
CA LEU A 24 9.21 -12.69 -12.56
C LEU A 24 9.63 -14.07 -13.09
N GLU A 25 8.72 -14.80 -13.72
CA GLU A 25 8.99 -16.10 -14.32
C GLU A 25 10.07 -16.00 -15.41
N GLY A 26 9.92 -15.06 -16.34
CA GLY A 26 10.86 -14.86 -17.45
C GLY A 26 12.26 -14.55 -16.95
N GLN A 27 12.40 -13.68 -15.95
CA GLN A 27 13.68 -13.36 -15.34
C GLN A 27 14.26 -14.55 -14.56
N MET A 28 13.43 -15.28 -13.81
CA MET A 28 13.87 -16.47 -13.07
C MET A 28 14.35 -17.58 -14.00
N ASN A 29 13.66 -17.80 -15.12
CA ASN A 29 14.03 -18.80 -16.11
C ASN A 29 15.24 -18.39 -16.95
N THR A 30 15.42 -17.09 -17.20
CA THR A 30 16.60 -16.55 -17.90
C THR A 30 17.86 -16.63 -17.04
N LEU A 31 17.76 -16.25 -15.76
CA LEU A 31 18.89 -16.19 -14.84
C LEU A 31 19.13 -17.49 -14.09
N GLY A 32 18.11 -18.31 -13.93
CA GLY A 32 18.13 -19.53 -13.13
C GLY A 32 18.98 -20.65 -13.72
N THR A 33 19.01 -21.77 -13.00
CA THR A 33 19.63 -23.02 -13.50
C THR A 33 18.60 -24.12 -13.73
N GLN A 34 17.32 -23.77 -13.63
CA GLN A 34 16.18 -24.67 -13.78
C GLN A 34 14.96 -23.87 -14.22
N VAL A 35 13.90 -24.58 -14.56
CA VAL A 35 12.60 -23.99 -14.83
C VAL A 35 11.90 -23.67 -13.52
N TYR A 36 11.36 -22.47 -13.44
CA TYR A 36 10.50 -21.95 -12.40
C TYR A 36 9.15 -21.66 -13.04
N ASP A 37 8.11 -21.93 -12.26
CA ASP A 37 6.71 -21.67 -12.61
C ASP A 37 6.17 -20.73 -11.53
N VAL A 38 5.62 -19.59 -11.96
CA VAL A 38 5.13 -18.54 -11.07
C VAL A 38 3.63 -18.42 -11.23
N GLU A 39 2.89 -18.42 -10.13
CA GLU A 39 1.44 -18.29 -10.13
C GLU A 39 0.99 -17.18 -9.19
N TYR A 40 -0.05 -16.45 -9.61
CA TYR A 40 -0.77 -15.50 -8.77
C TYR A 40 -2.14 -16.05 -8.33
N SER A 41 -2.44 -15.94 -7.05
CA SER A 41 -3.73 -16.33 -6.50
C SER A 41 -4.67 -15.13 -6.39
N ASN A 42 -5.70 -15.06 -7.25
CA ASN A 42 -6.76 -14.05 -7.16
C ASN A 42 -7.54 -14.07 -5.83
N LEU A 43 -7.51 -15.19 -5.09
CA LEU A 43 -8.19 -15.32 -3.80
C LEU A 43 -7.37 -14.72 -2.65
N THR A 44 -6.06 -14.93 -2.66
CA THR A 44 -5.18 -14.53 -1.54
C THR A 44 -4.33 -13.30 -1.87
N GLY A 45 -4.25 -12.92 -3.14
CA GLY A 45 -3.39 -11.88 -3.66
C GLY A 45 -1.90 -12.23 -3.68
N LYS A 46 -1.52 -13.50 -3.42
CA LYS A 46 -0.12 -13.91 -3.21
C LYS A 46 0.48 -14.58 -4.44
N LEU A 47 1.79 -14.46 -4.58
CA LEU A 47 2.59 -15.21 -5.55
C LEU A 47 3.06 -16.55 -4.95
N SER A 48 2.99 -17.60 -5.75
CA SER A 48 3.62 -18.89 -5.50
C SER A 48 4.62 -19.18 -6.60
N ILE A 49 5.77 -19.73 -6.23
CA ILE A 49 6.80 -20.18 -7.18
C ILE A 49 7.07 -21.65 -6.93
N THR A 50 7.08 -22.45 -7.99
CA THR A 50 7.47 -23.86 -7.93
C THR A 50 8.65 -24.15 -8.86
N ALA A 51 9.46 -25.15 -8.50
CA ALA A 51 10.58 -25.60 -9.32
C ALA A 51 11.03 -27.04 -9.01
N PRO A 52 11.70 -27.73 -9.95
CA PRO A 52 12.12 -29.12 -9.78
C PRO A 52 13.10 -29.37 -8.63
N ASN A 53 14.04 -28.44 -8.36
CA ASN A 53 14.97 -28.55 -7.24
C ASN A 53 14.77 -27.42 -6.22
N PRO A 54 15.14 -27.64 -4.94
CA PRO A 54 14.99 -26.63 -3.90
C PRO A 54 15.71 -25.32 -4.22
N PHE A 55 15.04 -24.22 -3.97
CA PHE A 55 15.55 -22.86 -4.13
C PHE A 55 15.10 -21.99 -2.96
N LYS A 56 15.71 -20.82 -2.81
CA LYS A 56 15.32 -19.83 -1.81
C LYS A 56 15.43 -18.41 -2.35
N PHE A 57 14.61 -17.52 -1.84
CA PHE A 57 14.74 -16.09 -2.06
C PHE A 57 15.50 -15.44 -0.92
N MET A 58 16.34 -14.47 -1.28
CA MET A 58 17.00 -13.59 -0.33
C MET A 58 16.50 -12.17 -0.57
N TYR A 59 15.98 -11.52 0.47
CA TYR A 59 15.43 -10.16 0.33
C TYR A 59 16.46 -9.07 0.62
N SER A 60 17.56 -9.39 1.32
CA SER A 60 18.57 -8.39 1.72
C SER A 60 19.13 -7.65 0.51
N GLY A 61 18.91 -6.34 0.44
CA GLY A 61 19.36 -5.46 -0.64
C GLY A 61 18.42 -5.35 -1.84
N SER A 62 17.28 -6.03 -1.84
CA SER A 62 16.23 -5.83 -2.84
C SER A 62 15.39 -4.61 -2.48
N THR A 63 14.90 -3.87 -3.47
CA THR A 63 13.84 -2.86 -3.32
C THR A 63 12.48 -3.37 -3.77
N ALA A 64 12.46 -4.49 -4.51
CA ALA A 64 11.24 -5.06 -5.07
C ALA A 64 10.56 -6.07 -4.13
N HIS A 65 11.18 -6.41 -2.99
CA HIS A 65 10.66 -7.43 -2.08
C HIS A 65 9.28 -7.06 -1.51
N GLU A 66 9.02 -5.77 -1.24
CA GLU A 66 7.71 -5.29 -0.77
C GLU A 66 6.64 -5.47 -1.85
N ILE A 67 6.96 -5.13 -3.10
CA ILE A 67 6.04 -5.23 -4.25
C ILE A 67 5.57 -6.66 -4.46
N VAL A 68 6.49 -7.64 -4.36
CA VAL A 68 6.16 -9.05 -4.54
C VAL A 68 5.64 -9.72 -3.26
N GLY A 69 5.59 -9.02 -2.13
CA GLY A 69 5.08 -9.58 -0.87
C GLY A 69 6.07 -10.49 -0.12
N LEU A 70 7.37 -10.35 -0.37
CA LEU A 70 8.44 -11.06 0.33
C LEU A 70 8.95 -10.25 1.54
N THR A 71 8.70 -10.73 2.75
CA THR A 71 9.06 -10.00 4.00
C THR A 71 10.30 -10.57 4.70
N ALA A 72 10.74 -11.76 4.33
CA ALA A 72 11.90 -12.43 4.91
C ALA A 72 12.58 -13.35 3.90
N ASN A 73 13.81 -13.77 4.20
CA ASN A 73 14.47 -14.80 3.42
C ASN A 73 13.67 -16.10 3.55
N THR A 74 13.52 -16.83 2.46
CA THR A 74 12.85 -18.12 2.52
C THR A 74 13.81 -19.23 2.92
N VAL A 75 13.27 -20.32 3.45
CA VAL A 75 13.99 -21.58 3.57
C VAL A 75 14.03 -22.29 2.21
N PRO A 76 15.07 -23.07 1.91
CA PRO A 76 15.11 -23.85 0.67
C PRO A 76 13.91 -24.79 0.54
N ALA A 77 13.15 -24.67 -0.54
CA ALA A 77 12.01 -25.53 -0.86
C ALA A 77 11.79 -25.63 -2.38
N ASN A 78 11.05 -26.64 -2.81
CA ASN A 78 10.63 -26.80 -4.22
C ASN A 78 9.39 -25.98 -4.56
N ALA A 79 8.65 -25.52 -3.55
CA ALA A 79 7.50 -24.64 -3.69
C ALA A 79 7.55 -23.61 -2.57
N LEU A 80 7.35 -22.34 -2.93
CA LEU A 80 7.37 -21.22 -2.01
C LEU A 80 6.20 -20.29 -2.32
N THR A 81 5.44 -19.92 -1.30
CA THR A 81 4.44 -18.85 -1.38
C THR A 81 4.97 -17.63 -0.63
N PHE A 82 4.91 -16.47 -1.25
CA PHE A 82 5.28 -15.21 -0.60
C PHE A 82 4.34 -14.86 0.56
N GLN A 83 4.87 -14.16 1.56
CA GLN A 83 4.19 -14.01 2.84
C GLN A 83 2.96 -13.10 2.72
N ASN A 84 3.08 -12.04 1.93
CA ASN A 84 2.06 -11.01 1.77
C ASN A 84 1.49 -11.00 0.35
N PRO A 85 0.28 -10.43 0.17
CA PRO A 85 -0.21 -10.08 -1.15
C PRO A 85 0.75 -9.15 -1.89
N ILE A 86 0.74 -9.19 -3.22
CA ILE A 86 1.51 -8.24 -4.04
C ILE A 86 0.94 -6.82 -3.88
N ASP A 87 1.83 -5.84 -3.86
CA ASP A 87 1.48 -4.42 -3.87
C ASP A 87 1.93 -3.79 -5.20
N LEU A 88 1.01 -3.79 -6.17
CA LEU A 88 1.20 -3.18 -7.48
C LEU A 88 0.64 -1.76 -7.57
N THR A 89 0.18 -1.19 -6.46
CA THR A 89 -0.46 0.13 -6.47
C THR A 89 0.51 1.24 -6.92
N GLY A 90 1.82 0.99 -6.84
CA GLY A 90 2.89 1.92 -7.25
C GLY A 90 2.89 3.24 -6.49
N THR A 91 2.01 3.36 -5.49
CA THR A 91 1.58 4.63 -4.94
C THR A 91 1.64 4.52 -3.43
N LYS A 92 2.75 4.99 -2.85
CA LYS A 92 2.79 5.20 -1.40
C LYS A 92 1.77 6.29 -1.06
N MET A 93 0.86 5.99 -0.15
CA MET A 93 -0.14 6.96 0.30
C MET A 93 0.24 7.52 1.66
N VAL A 94 -0.03 8.80 1.88
CA VAL A 94 -0.18 9.37 3.22
C VAL A 94 -1.67 9.35 3.55
N LEU A 95 -2.03 8.74 4.66
CA LEU A 95 -3.39 8.84 5.21
C LEU A 95 -3.46 10.07 6.11
N ILE A 96 -4.51 10.86 5.98
CA ILE A 96 -4.88 11.94 6.89
C ILE A 96 -5.96 11.39 7.81
N THR A 97 -5.68 11.34 9.11
CA THR A 97 -6.61 10.82 10.12
C THR A 97 -6.89 11.86 11.21
N SER A 98 -8.02 11.69 11.89
CA SER A 98 -8.42 12.45 13.08
C SER A 98 -9.14 11.53 14.07
N GLN A 99 -9.04 11.83 15.36
CA GLN A 99 -9.82 11.18 16.41
C GLN A 99 -11.14 11.93 16.68
N ASN A 100 -11.19 13.24 16.44
CA ASN A 100 -12.36 14.07 16.75
C ASN A 100 -13.27 14.38 15.54
N ILE A 101 -12.72 14.38 14.33
CA ILE A 101 -13.47 14.64 13.09
C ILE A 101 -13.72 13.28 12.44
N ARG A 102 -14.98 12.84 12.31
CA ARG A 102 -15.31 11.55 11.71
C ARG A 102 -15.88 11.71 10.32
N SER A 103 -15.24 11.00 9.41
CA SER A 103 -15.89 10.52 8.20
C SER A 103 -16.65 9.26 8.62
N ASP A 104 -17.96 9.21 8.47
CA ASP A 104 -18.72 7.98 8.75
C ASP A 104 -18.33 6.82 7.81
N ASP A 105 -17.48 7.08 6.82
CA ASP A 105 -16.81 6.06 6.05
C ASP A 105 -15.61 5.47 6.79
N VAL A 106 -15.64 4.15 6.96
CA VAL A 106 -14.52 3.35 7.44
C VAL A 106 -13.64 2.96 6.26
N VAL A 107 -12.46 3.57 6.14
CA VAL A 107 -11.44 3.11 5.20
C VAL A 107 -10.65 1.98 5.86
N LEU A 108 -10.88 0.75 5.40
CA LEU A 108 -10.16 -0.44 5.89
C LEU A 108 -8.76 -0.52 5.27
N ALA A 109 -7.79 0.15 5.89
CA ALA A 109 -6.38 -0.11 5.67
C ALA A 109 -5.88 -1.09 6.75
N GLY A 110 -5.98 -2.40 6.51
CA GLY A 110 -5.62 -3.45 7.49
C GLY A 110 -6.80 -3.99 8.32
N GLU A 111 -6.50 -4.65 9.46
CA GLU A 111 -7.51 -5.26 10.36
C GLU A 111 -8.18 -4.25 11.33
N GLU A 112 -7.80 -2.96 11.31
CA GLU A 112 -8.34 -1.95 12.22
C GLU A 112 -9.21 -0.92 11.48
N SER A 113 -10.38 -0.59 12.05
CA SER A 113 -11.23 0.52 11.58
C SER A 113 -10.54 1.85 11.87
N LEU A 114 -9.94 2.47 10.85
CA LEU A 114 -9.31 3.78 10.92
C LEU A 114 -10.23 4.86 10.37
N ASN A 115 -10.36 5.96 11.13
CA ASN A 115 -11.08 7.15 10.70
C ASN A 115 -10.17 8.01 9.81
N VAL A 116 -10.29 7.78 8.50
CA VAL A 116 -9.48 8.42 7.46
C VAL A 116 -10.29 9.54 6.82
N LEU A 117 -9.76 10.76 6.89
CA LEU A 117 -10.35 11.94 6.27
C LEU A 117 -9.98 12.07 4.79
N ALA A 118 -8.76 11.64 4.43
CA ALA A 118 -8.26 11.64 3.07
C ALA A 118 -7.05 10.71 2.91
N ALA A 119 -6.77 10.26 1.68
CA ALA A 119 -5.55 9.57 1.30
C ALA A 119 -4.85 10.32 0.16
N ILE A 120 -3.54 10.58 0.30
CA ILE A 120 -2.76 11.37 -0.65
C ILE A 120 -1.63 10.52 -1.25
N PRO A 121 -1.56 10.36 -2.59
CA PRO A 121 -0.46 9.67 -3.25
C PRO A 121 0.84 10.50 -3.23
N ILE A 122 1.95 9.92 -2.77
CA ILE A 122 3.26 10.60 -2.60
C ILE A 122 4.05 10.69 -3.91
N ASN A 123 3.74 9.85 -4.90
CA ASN A 123 4.50 9.71 -6.15
C ASN A 123 3.78 10.24 -7.40
N GLN A 124 2.67 10.97 -7.26
CA GLN A 124 2.10 11.71 -8.38
C GLN A 124 2.68 13.13 -8.39
N GLU A 125 3.06 13.64 -9.57
CA GLU A 125 3.58 15.01 -9.68
C GLU A 125 2.67 16.00 -8.96
N THR A 126 3.26 16.84 -8.13
CA THR A 126 2.67 17.65 -7.06
C THR A 126 1.74 18.79 -7.50
N GLN A 127 1.12 18.68 -8.67
CA GLN A 127 0.07 19.60 -9.12
C GLN A 127 -1.32 18.98 -9.12
N THR A 128 -1.43 17.66 -8.94
CA THR A 128 -2.73 17.00 -8.87
C THR A 128 -2.98 16.61 -7.41
N ILE A 129 -3.66 17.49 -6.68
CA ILE A 129 -4.61 17.01 -5.67
C ILE A 129 -5.63 16.23 -6.49
N LEU A 130 -5.45 14.91 -6.64
CA LEU A 130 -6.55 14.03 -6.97
C LEU A 130 -7.55 14.29 -5.85
N CYS A 131 -8.69 14.87 -6.21
CA CYS A 131 -9.77 15.12 -5.28
C CYS A 131 -9.86 13.96 -4.28
N SER A 132 -9.81 14.25 -2.99
CA SER A 132 -10.69 13.55 -2.07
C SER A 132 -12.12 13.98 -2.47
N GLN A 133 -12.60 13.47 -3.59
CA GLN A 133 -14.01 13.16 -3.68
C GLN A 133 -14.11 11.91 -2.85
N ASN A 134 -14.39 12.10 -1.58
CA ASN A 134 -15.35 11.18 -1.03
C ASN A 134 -16.57 11.30 -1.93
N ASN A 135 -16.86 10.23 -2.66
CA ASN A 135 -18.26 9.91 -2.91
C ASN A 135 -18.85 9.52 -1.54
N PHE A 136 -18.89 10.46 -0.60
CA PHE A 136 -19.76 10.31 0.54
C PHE A 136 -21.15 10.40 -0.06
N ASP A 137 -21.94 9.34 0.12
CA ASP A 137 -23.39 9.41 -0.11
C ASP A 137 -24.07 10.33 0.94
N THR A 138 -23.26 10.93 1.83
CA THR A 138 -23.66 11.82 2.91
C THR A 138 -22.84 13.12 2.86
N ASP A 139 -23.47 14.24 2.58
CA ASP A 139 -22.89 15.59 2.56
C ASP A 139 -22.35 16.09 3.94
N PHE A 140 -22.10 15.20 4.90
CA PHE A 140 -21.87 15.53 6.30
C PHE A 140 -20.63 14.82 6.87
N ILE A 141 -19.77 15.60 7.52
CA ILE A 141 -18.69 15.12 8.38
C ILE A 141 -19.17 15.37 9.81
N ASP A 142 -19.35 14.31 10.58
CA ASP A 142 -19.82 14.39 11.96
C ASP A 142 -18.66 14.58 12.94
N THR A 143 -18.98 15.26 14.05
CA THR A 143 -18.04 15.45 15.15
C THR A 143 -18.62 14.78 16.37
N GLU A 144 -17.82 13.97 17.08
CA GLU A 144 -18.31 13.21 18.25
C GLU A 144 -18.86 14.13 19.36
N SER A 145 -18.46 15.40 19.38
CA SER A 145 -18.83 16.40 20.38
C SER A 145 -19.81 17.48 19.90
N GLY A 146 -20.15 17.54 18.60
CA GLY A 146 -20.90 18.67 18.01
C GLY A 146 -20.15 20.00 17.99
N LEU A 147 -18.89 20.05 18.45
CA LEU A 147 -18.05 21.25 18.54
C LEU A 147 -16.60 20.88 18.22
N VAL A 148 -16.08 21.34 17.07
CA VAL A 148 -14.64 21.28 16.76
C VAL A 148 -13.92 22.37 17.56
N SER A 149 -13.59 22.10 18.82
CA SER A 149 -12.73 23.00 19.61
C SER A 149 -11.24 22.75 19.37
N THR A 150 -10.89 21.58 18.82
CA THR A 150 -9.52 21.18 18.50
C THR A 150 -9.48 20.41 17.19
N ILE A 151 -8.54 20.76 16.32
CA ILE A 151 -8.21 20.01 15.10
C ILE A 151 -7.03 19.10 15.43
N ASP A 152 -7.27 17.80 15.51
CA ASP A 152 -6.27 16.77 15.69
C ASP A 152 -6.07 16.02 14.37
N ILE A 153 -5.09 16.47 13.58
CA ILE A 153 -4.75 15.82 12.31
C ILE A 153 -3.45 15.06 12.48
N GLN A 154 -3.46 13.80 12.06
CA GLN A 154 -2.29 12.96 11.99
C GLN A 154 -2.07 12.47 10.57
N LEU A 155 -0.80 12.44 10.16
CA LEU A 155 -0.37 11.82 8.91
C LEU A 155 0.14 10.42 9.23
N LEU A 156 -0.41 9.39 8.57
CA LEU A 156 0.05 8.01 8.68
C LEU A 156 0.64 7.54 7.35
N ASP A 157 1.71 6.75 7.43
CA ASP A 157 2.16 5.95 6.31
C ASP A 157 1.16 4.80 6.08
N SER A 158 0.60 4.69 4.88
CA SER A 158 -0.48 3.73 4.59
C SER A 158 -0.04 2.26 4.69
N ALA A 159 1.25 1.97 4.54
CA ALA A 159 1.77 0.61 4.59
C ALA A 159 2.02 0.15 6.04
N THR A 160 2.42 1.07 6.92
CA THR A 160 2.78 0.77 8.31
C THR A 160 1.76 1.20 9.34
N LEU A 161 0.81 2.07 8.97
CA LEU A 161 -0.16 2.75 9.83
C LEU A 161 0.50 3.55 10.97
N ARG A 162 1.79 3.89 10.82
CA ARG A 162 2.54 4.65 11.81
C ARG A 162 2.58 6.13 11.42
N PRO A 163 2.71 7.04 12.41
CA PRO A 163 2.87 8.46 12.16
C PRO A 163 4.03 8.72 11.18
N SER A 164 3.75 9.46 10.12
CA SER A 164 4.75 9.81 9.12
C SER A 164 5.84 10.69 9.75
N ASN A 165 7.10 10.29 9.63
CA ASN A 165 8.22 11.11 10.05
C ASN A 165 8.55 12.13 8.96
N LEU A 166 8.20 13.39 9.20
CA LEU A 166 8.45 14.49 8.28
C LEU A 166 9.90 15.03 8.34
N ASN A 167 10.77 14.44 9.16
CA ASN A 167 12.18 14.82 9.32
C ASN A 167 12.36 16.33 9.60
N GLY A 168 11.48 16.90 10.42
CA GLY A 168 11.48 18.33 10.77
C GLY A 168 10.98 19.25 9.65
N LYS A 169 10.50 18.72 8.52
CA LYS A 169 9.80 19.52 7.50
C LYS A 169 8.37 19.79 7.96
N GLY A 170 7.94 21.04 7.80
CA GLY A 170 6.53 21.38 7.95
C GLY A 170 5.69 20.79 6.83
N PHE A 171 4.40 20.63 7.09
CA PHE A 171 3.39 20.36 6.08
C PHE A 171 2.28 21.40 6.23
N THR A 172 1.55 21.65 5.16
CA THR A 172 0.41 22.56 5.17
C THR A 172 -0.81 21.78 4.71
N ILE A 173 -1.85 21.81 5.53
CA ILE A 173 -3.19 21.36 5.16
C ILE A 173 -4.05 22.61 5.13
N VAL A 174 -4.74 22.82 4.00
CA VAL A 174 -5.79 23.82 3.89
C VAL A 174 -7.10 23.06 3.98
N LEU A 175 -7.83 23.27 5.07
CA LEU A 175 -9.19 22.78 5.22
C LEU A 175 -10.12 23.92 4.82
N ASP A 176 -10.87 23.73 3.73
CA ASP A 176 -11.96 24.63 3.36
C ASP A 176 -13.24 24.05 3.97
N CYS A 177 -13.69 24.67 5.07
CA CYS A 177 -14.90 24.25 5.76
C CYS A 177 -16.02 25.24 5.45
N SER A 178 -16.98 24.83 4.62
CA SER A 178 -18.24 25.55 4.47
C SER A 178 -19.27 25.00 5.44
N SER A 179 -19.72 25.80 6.41
CA SER A 179 -20.92 25.45 7.18
C SER A 179 -22.15 25.94 6.42
N SER A 180 -23.01 25.00 6.00
CA SER A 180 -24.40 25.33 5.70
C SER A 180 -25.14 25.38 7.04
N GLY A 181 -25.31 26.59 7.58
CA GLY A 181 -26.21 26.76 8.71
C GLY A 181 -27.61 26.35 8.27
N PHE A 182 -28.13 25.23 8.78
CA PHE A 182 -29.57 25.06 8.84
C PHE A 182 -30.08 26.12 9.79
N THR A 183 -30.66 27.19 9.24
CA THR A 183 -31.66 27.94 9.98
C THR A 183 -32.82 26.98 10.14
N ASP A 184 -33.05 26.50 11.36
CA ASP A 184 -34.33 25.88 11.73
C ASP A 184 -35.43 26.90 11.39
N ASP A 185 -36.02 26.75 10.21
CA ASP A 185 -37.27 27.41 9.90
C ASP A 185 -38.37 26.61 10.59
N SER A 186 -38.74 27.12 11.77
CA SER A 186 -39.94 26.87 12.60
C SER A 186 -40.05 25.59 13.42
#